data_AF-A0A915NII6-F1
#
_entry.id   AF-A0A915NII6-F1
#
_cell.length_a   1.000
_cell.length_b   1.000
_cell.length_c   1.000
_cell.angle_alpha   90.00
_cell.angle_beta   90.00
_cell.angle_gamma   90.00
#
_symmetry.space_group_name_H-M   'P 1'
#
loop_
_entity.id
_entity.type
_entity.pdbx_description
1 polymer ?
#
loop_
_entity_poly.entity_id
_entity_poly.type
_entity_poly.pdbx_seq_one_letter_code
_entity_poly.pdbx_strand_id
1 'polypeptide(L)'
;MSQHWLNHLNPSTLTYYKQPLHIVRGKMQYLWDTKGNKYLDMIGGIVTVSVGHCHPKVNDSLKKQIDQLWHTSSIYQTDPIVEYAETLTKKLPSHLNTCFFVNSGSEANDLALALARLHTNRFDVLSLRGAYHGGTQ
;
A
#
# COMPACT_ATOMS: atom_id res chain seq x y z
N MET A 1 11.64 16.36 22.94
CA MET A 1 10.98 15.04 22.83
C MET A 1 12.06 13.98 22.82
N SER A 2 11.90 12.93 23.61
CA SER A 2 12.89 11.85 23.69
C SER A 2 13.01 11.13 22.35
N GLN A 3 14.21 11.19 21.77
CA GLN A 3 14.64 10.47 20.57
C GLN A 3 14.81 8.95 20.80
N HIS A 4 14.12 8.38 21.79
CA HIS A 4 14.21 6.95 22.15
C HIS A 4 14.15 5.99 20.97
N TRP A 5 13.41 6.32 19.91
CA TRP A 5 13.36 5.51 18.70
C TRP A 5 14.72 5.36 18.00
N LEU A 6 15.63 6.34 18.08
CA LEU A 6 17.00 6.24 17.52
C LEU A 6 17.83 5.12 18.17
N ASN A 7 17.52 4.74 19.41
CA ASN A 7 18.23 3.66 20.10
C ASN A 7 17.72 2.27 19.70
N HIS A 8 16.56 2.20 19.03
CA HIS A 8 15.85 0.95 18.76
C HIS A 8 15.47 0.77 17.28
N LEU A 9 15.61 1.79 16.45
CA LEU A 9 15.40 1.76 15.01
C LEU A 9 16.72 1.95 14.27
N ASN A 10 16.80 1.40 13.05
CA ASN A 10 18.00 1.48 12.22
C ASN A 10 18.34 2.96 11.92
N PRO A 11 19.58 3.42 12.15
CA PRO A 11 20.00 4.79 11.81
C PRO A 11 19.82 5.16 10.33
N SER A 12 19.78 4.16 9.44
CA SER A 12 19.53 4.32 8.00
C SER A 12 18.05 4.53 7.65
N THR A 13 17.13 4.50 8.61
CA THR A 13 15.72 4.80 8.38
C THR A 13 15.58 6.25 7.87
N LEU A 14 15.06 6.37 6.65
CA LEU A 14 14.93 7.66 5.98
C LEU A 14 13.98 8.58 6.73
N THR A 15 14.47 9.75 7.11
CA THR A 15 13.64 10.87 7.57
C THR A 15 13.83 12.02 6.58
N TYR A 16 12.72 12.52 6.03
CA TYR A 16 12.78 13.56 4.97
C TYR A 16 13.22 14.94 5.47
N TYR A 17 13.24 15.15 6.80
CA TYR A 17 13.50 16.46 7.41
C TYR A 17 14.68 16.39 8.36
N LYS A 18 15.51 17.46 8.38
CA LYS A 18 16.64 17.62 9.31
C LYS A 18 16.23 17.41 10.77
N GLN A 19 15.03 17.88 11.12
CA GLN A 19 14.37 17.56 12.39
C GLN A 19 13.17 16.67 12.05
N PRO A 20 13.22 15.36 12.35
CA PRO A 20 12.13 14.45 12.04
C PRO A 20 10.80 14.90 12.68
N LEU A 21 9.74 14.90 11.88
CA LEU A 21 8.39 15.18 12.35
C LEU A 21 7.81 13.94 13.03
N HIS A 22 7.41 14.08 14.30
CA HIS A 22 6.70 13.03 15.01
C HIS A 22 5.20 13.24 14.85
N ILE A 23 4.63 12.56 13.85
CA ILE A 23 3.21 12.60 13.53
C ILE A 23 2.44 11.60 14.41
N VAL A 24 1.34 12.06 15.02
CA VAL A 24 0.52 11.24 15.95
C VAL A 24 -0.97 11.18 15.60
N ARG A 25 -1.43 11.99 14.64
CA ARG A 25 -2.80 11.94 14.16
C ARG A 25 -2.85 12.22 12.67
N GLY A 26 -3.72 11.50 11.96
CA GLY A 26 -4.13 11.80 10.60
C GLY A 26 -5.64 11.95 10.51
N LYS A 27 -6.12 12.84 9.64
CA LYS A 27 -7.54 12.99 9.29
C LYS A 27 -7.66 13.68 7.94
N MET A 28 -8.29 13.01 6.98
CA MET A 28 -8.39 13.44 5.59
C MET A 28 -6.99 13.84 5.06
N GLN A 29 -6.85 15.00 4.43
CA GLN A 29 -5.59 15.50 3.88
C GLN A 29 -4.58 16.03 4.92
N TYR A 30 -4.84 15.87 6.22
CA TYR A 30 -4.05 16.52 7.27
C TYR A 30 -3.41 15.56 8.24
N LEU A 31 -2.25 15.98 8.74
CA LEU A 31 -1.48 15.34 9.80
C LEU A 31 -1.29 16.30 10.98
N TRP A 32 -1.11 15.75 12.18
CA TRP A 32 -0.77 16.52 13.37
C TRP A 32 0.44 15.92 14.09
N ASP A 33 1.34 16.78 14.55
CA ASP A 33 2.43 16.38 15.44
C ASP A 33 2.00 16.35 16.91
N THR A 34 2.89 15.91 17.79
CA THR A 34 2.67 15.87 19.24
C THR A 34 2.46 17.22 19.91
N LYS A 35 2.81 18.32 19.25
CA LYS A 35 2.56 19.68 19.76
C LYS A 35 1.21 20.22 19.28
N GLY A 36 0.47 19.43 18.46
CA GLY A 36 -0.80 19.82 17.88
C GLY A 36 -0.68 20.66 16.62
N ASN A 37 0.53 20.85 16.06
CA ASN A 37 0.67 21.57 14.79
C ASN A 37 0.04 20.76 13.66
N LYS A 38 -0.71 21.44 12.78
CA LYS A 38 -1.43 20.83 11.66
C LYS A 38 -0.66 21.02 10.36
N TYR A 39 -0.48 19.94 9.61
CA TYR A 39 0.23 19.91 8.33
C TYR A 39 -0.71 19.42 7.23
N LEU A 40 -0.66 20.06 6.06
CA LEU A 40 -1.23 19.51 4.83
C LEU A 40 -0.30 18.40 4.33
N ASP A 41 -0.82 17.20 4.16
CA ASP A 41 -0.05 16.06 3.68
C ASP A 41 0.00 16.04 2.15
N MET A 42 1.11 16.52 1.61
CA MET A 42 1.39 16.50 0.17
C MET A 42 2.20 15.27 -0.27
N ILE A 43 2.59 14.39 0.66
CA ILE A 43 3.33 13.15 0.35
C ILE A 43 2.41 11.93 0.34
N GLY A 44 1.34 11.94 1.12
CA GLY A 44 0.29 10.92 1.14
C GLY A 44 0.82 9.53 1.46
N GLY A 45 1.70 9.40 2.46
CA GLY A 45 2.29 8.09 2.82
C GLY A 45 3.15 7.47 1.72
N ILE A 46 3.86 8.31 0.95
CA ILE A 46 4.56 7.92 -0.29
C ILE A 46 3.54 7.39 -1.31
N VAL A 47 2.58 8.27 -1.65
CA VAL A 47 1.59 8.06 -2.72
C VAL A 47 0.63 6.87 -2.45
N THR A 48 0.42 6.47 -1.19
CA THR A 48 -0.49 5.37 -0.81
C THR A 48 -1.82 5.86 -0.24
N VAL A 49 -1.86 7.04 0.38
CA VAL A 49 -3.05 7.60 1.05
C VAL A 49 -3.85 8.48 0.08
N SER A 50 -4.51 7.86 -0.90
CA SER A 50 -5.21 8.58 -1.99
C SER A 50 -6.53 9.25 -1.57
N VAL A 51 -7.20 8.75 -0.53
CA VAL A 51 -8.49 9.28 -0.04
C VAL A 51 -8.36 10.01 1.30
N GLY A 52 -7.13 10.30 1.73
CA GLY A 52 -6.85 10.90 3.03
C GLY A 52 -6.87 9.92 4.20
N HIS A 53 -6.24 10.36 5.29
CA HIS A 53 -6.06 9.60 6.53
C HIS A 53 -7.37 9.37 7.25
N CYS A 54 -7.57 8.16 7.80
CA CYS A 54 -8.75 7.83 8.61
C CYS A 54 -10.09 8.25 7.96
N HIS A 55 -10.21 8.10 6.63
CA HIS A 55 -11.41 8.50 5.90
C HIS A 55 -12.65 7.79 6.48
N PRO A 56 -13.72 8.51 6.90
CA PRO A 56 -14.84 7.92 7.65
C PRO A 56 -15.45 6.69 6.97
N LYS A 57 -15.75 6.79 5.67
CA LYS A 57 -16.29 5.68 4.87
C LYS A 57 -15.40 4.42 4.87
N VAL A 58 -14.07 4.60 4.79
CA VAL A 58 -13.11 3.48 4.77
C VAL A 58 -13.02 2.87 6.16
N ASN A 59 -12.89 3.72 7.18
CA ASN A 59 -12.77 3.29 8.57
C ASN A 59 -14.02 2.54 9.06
N ASP A 60 -15.20 3.02 8.69
CA ASP A 60 -16.47 2.37 9.06
C ASP A 60 -16.61 0.99 8.37
N SER A 61 -16.19 0.88 7.11
CA SER A 61 -16.19 -0.41 6.38
C SER A 61 -15.18 -1.39 6.96
N LEU A 62 -13.98 -0.91 7.31
CA LEU A 62 -12.93 -1.71 7.93
C LEU A 62 -13.37 -2.24 9.31
N LYS A 63 -13.96 -1.40 10.16
CA LYS A 63 -14.44 -1.81 11.48
C LYS A 63 -15.49 -2.91 11.40
N LYS A 64 -16.48 -2.74 10.51
CA LYS A 64 -17.50 -3.77 10.26
C LYS A 64 -16.88 -5.10 9.87
N GLN A 65 -15.89 -5.08 8.97
CA GLN A 65 -15.19 -6.30 8.56
C GLN A 65 -14.38 -6.90 9.70
N ILE A 66 -13.63 -6.09 10.48
CA ILE A 66 -12.83 -6.58 11.61
C ILE A 66 -13.70 -7.24 12.68
N ASP A 67 -14.87 -6.65 12.99
CA ASP A 67 -15.82 -7.19 13.97
C ASP A 67 -16.49 -8.48 13.48
N GLN A 68 -16.51 -8.73 12.17
CA GLN A 68 -17.10 -9.92 11.55
C GLN A 68 -16.08 -11.04 11.29
N LEU A 69 -14.97 -10.72 10.61
CA LEU A 69 -13.92 -11.65 10.21
C LEU A 69 -12.62 -10.88 9.91
N TRP A 70 -11.60 -11.09 10.77
CA TRP A 70 -10.32 -10.39 10.64
C TRP A 70 -9.42 -10.97 9.54
N HIS A 71 -9.08 -12.27 9.60
CA HIS A 71 -8.10 -12.84 8.67
C HIS A 71 -8.39 -14.31 8.34
N THR A 72 -8.22 -14.65 7.07
CA THR A 72 -8.16 -16.03 6.54
C THR A 72 -7.06 -16.11 5.48
N SER A 73 -6.51 -17.29 5.25
CA SER A 73 -5.65 -17.53 4.09
C SER A 73 -6.49 -17.65 2.82
N SER A 74 -5.84 -17.50 1.66
CA SER A 74 -6.48 -17.58 0.33
C SER A 74 -7.03 -18.95 -0.05
N ILE A 75 -6.86 -19.97 0.82
CA ILE A 75 -7.48 -21.28 0.63
C ILE A 75 -8.99 -21.24 0.89
N TYR A 76 -9.46 -20.22 1.63
CA TYR A 76 -10.87 -19.95 1.87
C TYR A 76 -11.32 -18.76 1.02
N GLN A 77 -12.50 -18.87 0.42
CA GLN A 77 -13.12 -17.76 -0.32
C GLN A 77 -13.95 -16.89 0.63
N THR A 78 -13.94 -15.58 0.39
CA THR A 78 -14.73 -14.60 1.13
C THR A 78 -15.38 -13.63 0.15
N ASP A 79 -16.60 -13.18 0.44
CA ASP A 79 -17.32 -12.26 -0.46
C ASP A 79 -16.53 -10.98 -0.77
N PRO A 80 -15.82 -10.33 0.19
CA PRO A 80 -15.11 -9.08 -0.09
C PRO A 80 -14.04 -9.18 -1.20
N ILE A 81 -13.28 -10.30 -1.27
CA ILE A 81 -12.24 -10.43 -2.30
C ILE A 81 -12.84 -10.67 -3.69
N VAL A 82 -13.97 -11.39 -3.76
CA VAL A 82 -14.71 -11.64 -5.00
C VAL A 82 -15.36 -10.35 -5.51
N GLU A 83 -16.10 -9.65 -4.64
CA GLU A 83 -16.73 -8.37 -4.98
C GLU A 83 -15.69 -7.32 -5.43
N TYR A 84 -14.52 -7.31 -4.81
CA TYR A 84 -13.43 -6.44 -5.20
C TYR A 84 -12.88 -6.80 -6.58
N ALA A 85 -12.64 -8.08 -6.87
CA ALA A 85 -12.18 -8.53 -8.19
C ALA A 85 -13.20 -8.18 -9.29
N GLU A 86 -14.49 -8.42 -9.07
CA GLU A 86 -15.55 -8.08 -10.01
C GLU A 86 -15.63 -6.56 -10.26
N THR A 87 -15.54 -5.76 -9.20
CA THR A 87 -15.60 -4.30 -9.31
C THR A 87 -14.38 -3.73 -10.02
N LEU A 88 -13.20 -4.32 -9.77
CA LEU A 88 -11.95 -3.89 -10.37
C LEU A 88 -11.93 -4.22 -11.88
N THR A 89 -12.23 -5.47 -12.24
CA THR A 89 -12.21 -5.93 -13.64
C THR A 89 -13.20 -5.19 -14.53
N LYS A 90 -14.36 -4.77 -13.99
CA LYS A 90 -15.32 -3.89 -14.70
C LYS A 90 -14.75 -2.53 -15.11
N LYS A 91 -13.65 -2.07 -14.49
CA LYS A 91 -12.97 -0.81 -14.79
C LYS A 91 -11.77 -0.97 -15.73
N LEU A 92 -11.39 -2.21 -16.04
CA LEU A 92 -10.25 -2.54 -16.89
C LEU A 92 -10.72 -2.86 -18.32
N PRO A 93 -9.80 -2.86 -19.31
CA PRO A 93 -10.08 -3.43 -20.63
C PRO A 93 -10.64 -4.86 -20.54
N SER A 94 -11.53 -5.24 -21.46
CA SER A 94 -12.28 -6.51 -21.40
C SER A 94 -11.41 -7.78 -21.36
N HIS A 95 -10.17 -7.71 -21.86
CA HIS A 95 -9.20 -8.80 -21.81
C HIS A 95 -8.47 -8.93 -20.46
N LEU A 96 -8.61 -7.95 -19.55
CA LEU A 96 -8.06 -7.96 -18.19
C LEU A 96 -9.18 -8.28 -17.19
N ASN A 97 -9.57 -9.55 -17.13
CA ASN A 97 -10.77 -10.02 -16.42
C ASN A 97 -10.49 -10.94 -15.23
N THR A 98 -9.21 -11.12 -14.85
CA THR A 98 -8.78 -12.00 -13.75
C THR A 98 -7.80 -11.25 -12.85
N CYS A 99 -7.94 -11.41 -11.53
CA CYS A 99 -7.09 -10.78 -10.53
C CYS A 99 -6.34 -11.81 -9.70
N PHE A 100 -5.07 -11.54 -9.44
CA PHE A 100 -4.29 -12.19 -8.39
C PHE A 100 -3.88 -11.11 -7.39
N PHE A 101 -4.28 -11.25 -6.13
CA PHE A 101 -4.01 -10.26 -5.09
C PHE A 101 -2.73 -10.56 -4.32
N VAL A 102 -1.95 -9.52 -4.09
CA VAL A 102 -0.69 -9.52 -3.34
C VAL A 102 -0.66 -8.30 -2.41
N ASN A 103 0.33 -8.24 -1.52
CA ASN A 103 0.33 -7.28 -0.41
C ASN A 103 1.14 -6.00 -0.70
N SER A 104 1.90 -5.96 -1.80
CA SER A 104 2.71 -4.81 -2.15
C SER A 104 2.88 -4.64 -3.66
N GLY A 105 3.32 -3.45 -4.08
CA GLY A 105 3.70 -3.21 -5.47
C GLY A 105 4.92 -4.01 -5.91
N SER A 106 5.85 -4.31 -4.99
CA SER A 106 7.01 -5.16 -5.28
C SER A 106 6.57 -6.59 -5.61
N GLU A 107 5.72 -7.19 -4.75
CA GLU A 107 5.14 -8.52 -4.99
C GLU A 107 4.35 -8.57 -6.30
N ALA A 108 3.65 -7.48 -6.65
CA ALA A 108 2.90 -7.40 -7.90
C ALA A 108 3.82 -7.45 -9.13
N ASN A 109 4.96 -6.75 -9.09
CA ASN A 109 5.94 -6.80 -10.16
C ASN A 109 6.63 -8.16 -10.26
N ASP A 110 6.98 -8.77 -9.13
CA ASP A 110 7.58 -10.11 -9.09
C ASP A 110 6.63 -11.16 -9.68
N LEU A 111 5.35 -11.11 -9.31
CA LEU A 111 4.33 -11.98 -9.87
C LEU A 111 4.13 -11.73 -11.38
N ALA A 112 4.06 -10.47 -11.82
CA ALA A 112 3.93 -10.13 -13.23
C ALA A 112 5.10 -10.70 -14.05
N LEU A 113 6.32 -10.59 -13.52
CA LEU A 113 7.52 -11.15 -14.15
C LEU A 113 7.46 -12.68 -14.22
N ALA A 114 7.06 -13.34 -13.13
CA ALA A 114 6.90 -14.80 -13.10
C ALA A 114 5.85 -15.28 -14.12
N LEU A 115 4.70 -14.61 -14.20
CA LEU A 115 3.63 -14.92 -15.16
C LEU A 115 4.09 -14.69 -16.61
N ALA A 116 4.80 -13.60 -16.90
CA ALA A 116 5.32 -13.32 -18.23
C ALA A 116 6.32 -14.40 -18.69
N ARG A 117 7.23 -14.82 -17.80
CA ARG A 117 8.18 -15.90 -18.07
C ARG A 117 7.47 -17.23 -18.31
N LEU A 118 6.50 -17.57 -17.47
CA LEU A 118 5.72 -18.80 -17.61
C LEU A 118 4.95 -18.84 -18.94
N HIS A 119 4.34 -17.72 -19.33
CA HIS A 119 3.56 -17.63 -20.55
C HIS A 119 4.41 -17.64 -21.83
N THR A 120 5.54 -16.94 -21.81
CA THR A 120 6.38 -16.74 -23.01
C THR A 120 7.55 -17.71 -23.13
N ASN A 121 7.92 -18.39 -22.04
CA ASN A 121 9.14 -19.16 -21.87
C ASN A 121 10.44 -18.36 -22.15
N ARG A 122 10.40 -17.03 -21.99
CA ARG A 122 11.55 -16.12 -22.16
C ARG A 122 11.90 -15.48 -20.83
N PHE A 123 13.19 -15.44 -20.50
CA PHE A 123 13.67 -14.94 -19.21
C PHE A 123 14.15 -13.49 -19.24
N ASP A 124 14.53 -13.00 -20.42
CA ASP A 124 15.02 -11.64 -20.63
C ASP A 124 13.87 -10.62 -20.48
N VAL A 125 14.19 -9.51 -19.81
CA VAL A 125 13.25 -8.42 -19.52
C VAL A 125 13.92 -7.11 -19.90
N LEU A 126 13.16 -6.24 -20.53
CA LEU A 126 13.58 -4.87 -20.80
C LEU A 126 12.97 -3.94 -19.75
N SER A 127 13.80 -3.09 -19.14
CA SER A 127 13.36 -2.01 -18.26
C SER A 127 14.02 -0.70 -18.68
N LEU A 128 13.40 0.41 -18.33
CA LEU A 128 13.90 1.74 -18.64
C LEU A 128 14.85 2.22 -17.55
N ARG A 129 15.93 2.90 -17.95
CA ARG A 129 16.84 3.54 -17.01
C ARG A 129 16.07 4.55 -16.14
N GLY A 130 16.18 4.41 -14.82
CA GLY A 130 15.49 5.25 -13.83
C GLY A 130 14.09 4.75 -13.45
N ALA A 131 13.64 3.60 -13.97
CA ALA A 131 12.40 2.99 -13.53
C ALA A 131 12.49 2.50 -12.08
N TYR A 132 11.34 2.48 -11.39
CA TYR A 132 11.20 1.93 -10.05
C TYR A 132 10.11 0.86 -10.06
N HIS A 133 10.46 -0.35 -9.63
CA HIS A 133 9.58 -1.52 -9.65
C HIS A 133 9.53 -2.24 -8.29
N GLY A 134 9.75 -1.49 -7.20
CA GLY A 134 9.82 -2.05 -5.86
C GLY A 134 11.26 -2.35 -5.42
N GLY A 135 11.40 -3.06 -4.30
CA GLY A 135 12.68 -3.29 -3.63
C GLY A 135 13.08 -4.76 -3.45
N THR A 136 12.38 -5.69 -4.10
CA THR A 136 12.60 -7.16 -3.97
C THR A 136 13.34 -7.78 -5.16
N GLN A 137 13.62 -7.00 -6.20
CA GLN A 137 14.28 -7.47 -7.44
C GLN A 137 15.79 -7.53 -7.33
#